data_AF-A0A8X7CH00-F1
#
_entry.id   AF-A0A8X7CH00-F1
#
_cell.length_a   1.000
_cell.length_b   1.000
_cell.length_c   1.000
_cell.angle_alpha   90.00
_cell.angle_beta   90.00
_cell.angle_gamma   90.00
#
_symmetry.space_group_name_H-M   'P 1'
#
loop_
_entity.id
_entity.type
_entity.pdbx_description
1 polymer ?
#
loop_
_entity_poly.entity_id
_entity_poly.type
_entity_poly.pdbx_seq_one_letter_code
_entity_poly.pdbx_strand_id
1 'polypeptide(L)'
;MSKSDKNSIYLRNLSLESYGNYTCQVSTDRPFFRCVQTTRQLEVVVPPSDGPILMEEKSDYELGTMCPFCAILASPNPPELGYINPMVVSQIT
;
A
#
# COMPACT_ATOMS: atom_id res chain seq x y z
N MET A 1 24.89 -5.50 1.52
CA MET A 1 23.84 -4.98 0.60
C MET A 1 23.69 -5.98 -0.54
N SER A 2 22.68 -6.87 -0.52
CA SER A 2 22.29 -7.66 -1.72
C SER A 2 20.89 -8.27 -1.53
N LYS A 3 19.85 -7.43 -1.51
CA LYS A 3 18.47 -7.92 -1.68
C LYS A 3 18.02 -7.88 -3.15
N SER A 4 18.65 -7.03 -3.96
CA SER A 4 18.42 -6.95 -5.40
C SER A 4 19.19 -8.06 -6.12
N ASP A 5 18.64 -8.52 -7.23
CA ASP A 5 19.24 -9.51 -8.13
C ASP A 5 19.04 -9.11 -9.61
N LYS A 6 19.30 -10.03 -10.54
CA LYS A 6 19.21 -9.81 -11.99
C LYS A 6 17.78 -9.55 -12.52
N ASN A 7 16.75 -9.88 -11.74
CA ASN A 7 15.34 -9.78 -12.07
C ASN A 7 14.55 -8.91 -11.07
N SER A 8 15.09 -8.62 -9.89
CA SER A 8 14.41 -7.87 -8.83
C SER A 8 15.26 -6.72 -8.27
N ILE A 9 14.62 -5.60 -7.96
CA ILE A 9 15.25 -4.46 -7.30
C ILE A 9 14.58 -4.19 -5.95
N TYR A 10 15.39 -3.96 -4.92
CA TYR A 10 14.90 -3.59 -3.59
C TYR A 10 15.13 -2.10 -3.33
N LEU A 11 14.04 -1.33 -3.29
CA LEU A 11 14.06 0.11 -2.99
C LEU A 11 13.88 0.33 -1.48
N ARG A 12 14.54 1.36 -0.93
CA ARG A 12 14.49 1.74 0.50
C ARG A 12 14.22 3.23 0.61
N ASN A 13 13.70 3.64 1.78
CA ASN A 13 13.44 5.05 2.10
C ASN A 13 12.55 5.71 1.04
N LEU A 14 11.44 5.04 0.69
CA LEU A 14 10.47 5.56 -0.25
C LEU A 14 9.80 6.82 0.32
N SER A 15 9.56 7.78 -0.55
CA SER A 15 8.79 9.00 -0.28
C SER A 15 7.66 9.12 -1.31
N LEU A 16 6.75 10.08 -1.13
CA LEU A 16 5.71 10.39 -2.12
C LEU A 16 6.31 10.70 -3.51
N GLU A 17 7.52 11.26 -3.56
CA GLU A 17 8.25 11.53 -4.82
C GLU A 17 8.73 10.25 -5.52
N SER A 18 8.78 9.12 -4.80
CA SER A 18 9.12 7.83 -5.39
C SER A 18 7.97 7.24 -6.21
N TYR A 19 6.76 7.81 -6.13
CA TYR A 19 5.60 7.41 -6.93
C TYR A 19 5.88 7.55 -8.43
N GLY A 20 5.50 6.53 -9.20
CA GLY A 20 5.57 6.61 -10.66
C GLY A 20 5.78 5.27 -11.34
N ASN A 21 6.03 5.32 -12.64
CA ASN A 21 6.23 4.13 -13.47
C ASN A 21 7.69 3.72 -13.52
N TYR A 22 7.97 2.48 -13.11
CA TYR A 22 9.29 1.86 -13.17
C TYR A 22 9.31 0.85 -14.32
N THR A 23 10.26 1.02 -15.23
CA THR A 23 10.41 0.17 -16.41
C THR A 23 11.67 -0.67 -16.31
N CYS A 24 11.53 -1.98 -16.42
CA CYS A 24 12.65 -2.88 -16.68
C CYS A 24 12.83 -3.04 -18.19
N GLN A 25 14.06 -2.89 -18.67
CA GLN A 25 14.40 -3.05 -20.08
C GLN A 25 15.54 -4.06 -20.23
N VAL A 26 15.35 -5.01 -21.14
CA VAL A 26 16.40 -5.95 -21.56
C VAL A 26 16.65 -5.75 -23.05
N SER A 27 17.92 -5.55 -23.40
CA SER A 27 18.36 -5.39 -24.79
C SER A 27 19.36 -6.47 -25.18
N THR A 28 19.23 -7.01 -26.40
CA THR A 28 20.25 -7.86 -27.02
C THR A 28 21.17 -7.04 -27.91
N ASP A 29 22.44 -7.40 -27.98
CA ASP A 29 23.40 -6.76 -28.88
C ASP A 29 23.47 -7.51 -30.23
N ARG A 30 24.39 -7.08 -31.11
CA ARG A 30 24.62 -7.60 -32.47
C ARG A 30 24.55 -9.14 -32.59
N PRO A 31 24.13 -9.65 -33.76
CA PRO A 31 23.76 -8.91 -34.98
C PRO A 31 22.31 -8.40 -34.98
N PHE A 32 21.47 -8.86 -34.05
CA PHE A 32 20.06 -8.47 -33.98
C PHE A 32 19.78 -7.74 -32.68
N PHE A 33 19.56 -6.43 -32.79
CA PHE A 33 19.16 -5.62 -31.66
C PHE A 33 17.67 -5.84 -31.39
N ARG A 34 17.36 -6.36 -30.19
CA ARG A 34 15.98 -6.50 -29.69
C ARG A 34 15.89 -5.84 -28.33
N CYS A 35 14.81 -5.14 -28.08
CA CYS A 35 14.49 -4.55 -26.79
C CYS A 35 13.14 -5.08 -26.32
N VAL A 36 13.09 -5.60 -25.11
CA VAL A 36 11.86 -5.97 -24.41
C VAL A 36 11.78 -5.13 -23.15
N GLN A 37 10.59 -4.57 -22.90
CA GLN A 37 10.33 -3.72 -21.75
C GLN A 37 9.08 -4.20 -21.02
N THR A 38 9.06 -4.00 -19.72
CA THR A 38 7.87 -4.14 -18.89
C THR A 38 7.85 -3.01 -17.87
N THR A 39 6.67 -2.42 -17.67
CA THR A 39 6.49 -1.26 -16.78
C THR A 39 5.48 -1.61 -15.69
N ARG A 40 5.77 -1.16 -14.47
CA ARG A 40 4.83 -1.20 -13.34
C ARG A 40 4.81 0.13 -12.63
N GLN A 41 3.63 0.51 -12.12
CA GLN A 41 3.47 1.70 -11.29
C GLN A 41 3.78 1.36 -9.83
N LEU A 42 4.62 2.18 -9.19
CA LEU A 42 4.83 2.18 -7.75
C LEU A 42 3.87 3.18 -7.12
N GLU A 43 2.96 2.68 -6.31
CA GLU A 43 2.10 3.49 -5.45
C GLU A 43 2.76 3.66 -4.07
N VAL A 44 2.77 4.88 -3.55
CA VAL A 44 3.29 5.18 -2.22
C VAL A 44 2.17 5.84 -1.41
N VAL A 45 1.74 5.17 -0.35
CA VAL A 45 0.68 5.65 0.54
C VAL A 45 1.28 6.11 1.84
N VAL A 46 0.92 7.33 2.26
CA VAL A 46 1.26 7.84 3.60
C VAL A 46 0.00 7.70 4.47
N PRO A 47 0.03 6.85 5.50
CA PRO A 47 -1.10 6.77 6.42
C PRO A 47 -1.25 8.09 7.18
N PRO A 48 -2.48 8.47 7.56
CA PRO A 48 -2.70 9.62 8.42
C PRO A 48 -1.91 9.47 9.72
N SER A 49 -1.37 10.60 10.21
CA SER A 49 -0.55 10.62 11.44
C SER A 49 -1.38 10.36 12.69
N ASP A 50 -2.64 10.78 12.65
CA ASP A 50 -3.60 10.55 13.72
C ASP A 50 -4.43 9.29 13.43
N GLY A 51 -4.80 8.58 14.50
CA GLY A 51 -5.80 7.52 14.42
C GLY A 51 -7.15 8.09 13.95
N PRO A 52 -8.06 7.24 13.47
CA PRO A 52 -9.39 7.69 13.09
C PRO A 52 -10.06 8.38 14.29
N ILE A 53 -10.50 9.63 14.10
CA ILE A 53 -11.22 10.37 15.14
C ILE A 53 -12.64 9.81 15.17
N LEU A 54 -12.96 9.10 16.24
CA LEU A 54 -14.34 8.69 16.52
C LEU A 54 -15.14 9.94 16.89
N MET A 55 -15.85 10.52 15.92
CA MET A 55 -16.84 11.55 16.21
C MET A 55 -18.12 10.87 16.69
N GLU A 56 -18.34 10.86 18.00
CA GLU A 56 -19.61 10.44 18.59
C GLU A 56 -20.65 11.57 18.43
N GLU A 57 -21.68 11.35 17.62
CA GLU A 57 -22.84 12.28 17.54
C GLU A 57 -23.83 12.02 18.69
N LYS A 58 -23.87 10.81 19.25
CA LYS A 58 -24.78 10.41 20.33
C LYS A 58 -24.15 9.32 21.21
N SER A 59 -24.18 9.52 22.54
CA SER A 59 -23.62 8.61 23.55
C SER A 59 -24.37 7.28 23.72
N ASP A 60 -25.62 7.21 23.25
CA ASP A 60 -26.51 6.08 23.50
C ASP A 60 -27.15 5.58 22.20
N TYR A 61 -26.71 4.39 21.77
CA TYR A 61 -27.36 3.62 20.72
C TYR A 61 -28.20 2.51 21.37
N GLU A 62 -29.47 2.43 20.99
CA GLU A 62 -30.34 1.33 21.42
C GLU A 62 -29.88 0.01 20.79
N LEU A 63 -29.94 -1.07 21.58
CA LEU A 63 -29.64 -2.43 21.14
C LEU A 63 -30.44 -2.76 19.88
N GLY A 64 -29.73 -2.93 18.75
CA GLY A 64 -30.33 -3.22 17.43
C GLY A 64 -30.14 -2.13 16.38
N THR A 65 -29.59 -0.97 16.72
CA THR A 65 -29.29 0.10 15.74
C THR A 65 -27.89 -0.09 15.14
N MET A 66 -27.82 -0.24 13.82
CA MET A 66 -26.54 -0.25 13.09
C MET A 66 -26.04 1.20 12.98
N CYS A 67 -24.94 1.52 13.66
CA CYS A 67 -24.35 2.86 13.61
C CYS A 67 -23.87 3.19 12.17
N PRO A 68 -24.49 4.16 11.47
CA PRO A 68 -24.16 4.47 10.08
C PRO A 68 -22.79 5.15 9.94
N PHE A 69 -22.32 5.85 10.98
CA PHE A 69 -21.03 6.54 10.99
C PHE A 69 -19.84 5.63 11.36
N CYS A 70 -20.07 4.47 12.00
CA CYS A 70 -19.00 3.50 12.24
C CYS A 70 -18.38 2.97 10.93
N ALA A 71 -19.14 2.96 9.83
CA ALA A 71 -18.68 2.46 8.54
C ALA A 71 -17.80 3.47 7.76
N ILE A 72 -17.93 4.77 8.03
CA ILE A 72 -17.20 5.84 7.30
C ILE A 72 -15.78 6.05 7.87
N LEU A 73 -15.56 5.61 9.12
CA LEU A 73 -14.29 5.73 9.85
C LEU A 73 -13.27 4.61 9.53
N ALA A 74 -13.71 3.55 8.85
CA ALA A 74 -12.82 2.62 8.17
C ALA A 74 -12.57 3.17 6.76
N SER A 75 -11.37 3.69 6.52
CA SER A 75 -10.91 4.28 5.25
C SER A 75 -11.59 3.66 4.01
N PRO A 76 -12.06 4.47 3.04
CA PRO A 76 -12.69 3.94 1.82
C PRO A 76 -11.73 3.09 0.97
N ASN A 77 -10.42 3.22 1.19
CA ASN A 77 -9.39 2.32 0.69
C ASN A 77 -8.35 2.09 1.81
N PRO A 78 -8.54 1.10 2.70
CA PRO A 78 -7.43 0.65 3.52
C PRO A 78 -6.44 -0.04 2.58
N PRO A 79 -5.11 0.23 2.63
CA PRO A 79 -4.18 -0.80 2.20
C PRO A 79 -4.58 -2.07 2.95
N GLU A 80 -4.65 -3.21 2.27
CA GLU A 80 -5.11 -4.51 2.79
C GLU A 80 -4.25 -4.95 4.00
N LEU A 81 -4.51 -4.32 5.13
CA LEU A 81 -3.90 -4.50 6.43
C LEU A 81 -5.11 -4.66 7.33
N GLY A 82 -5.55 -5.91 7.48
CA GLY A 82 -6.64 -6.26 8.37
C GLY A 82 -6.27 -5.85 9.80
N TYR A 83 -6.87 -4.78 10.30
CA TYR A 83 -6.77 -4.40 11.70
C TYR A 83 -7.87 -5.13 12.48
N ILE A 84 -7.50 -6.18 13.22
CA ILE A 84 -8.35 -6.74 14.28
C ILE A 84 -7.61 -6.53 15.62
N ASN A 85 -7.94 -5.44 16.33
CA ASN A 85 -7.56 -5.14 17.72
C ASN A 85 -6.03 -5.06 17.99
N PRO A 86 -5.54 -4.53 19.15
CA PRO A 86 -4.20 -3.93 19.27
C PRO A 86 -3.08 -4.95 19.46
N MET A 87 -3.06 -6.01 18.65
CA MET A 87 -1.89 -6.88 18.46
C MET A 87 -1.61 -6.96 16.97
N VAL A 88 -0.56 -6.26 16.55
CA VAL A 88 -0.03 -6.34 15.19
C VAL A 88 0.48 -7.75 14.97
N VAL A 89 -0.28 -8.58 14.27
CA VAL A 89 0.22 -9.85 13.73
C VAL A 89 0.76 -9.57 12.34
N SER A 90 2.08 -9.45 12.22
CA SER A 90 2.75 -9.62 10.94
C SER A 90 2.74 -11.12 10.60
N GLN A 91 2.05 -11.49 9.53
CA GLN A 91 2.32 -12.70 8.74
C GLN A 91 2.62 -12.13 7.34
N ILE A 92 3.81 -12.18 6.74
CA ILE A 92 4.65 -13.33 6.34
C ILE A 92 3.80 -14.53 5.92
N THR A 93 3.38 -14.57 4.66
CA THR A 93 3.71 -15.62 3.67
C THR A 93 3.25 -15.15 2.30
#